data_AF-A0A1D8D3L0-F1
#
_entry.id   AF-A0A1D8D3L0-F1
#
_cell.length_a   1.000
_cell.length_b   1.000
_cell.length_c   1.000
_cell.angle_alpha   90.00
_cell.angle_beta   90.00
_cell.angle_gamma   90.00
#
_symmetry.space_group_name_H-M   'P 1'
#
loop_
_entity.id
_entity.type
_entity.pdbx_description
1 polymer ?
#
loop_
_entity_poly.entity_id
_entity_poly.type
_entity_poly.pdbx_seq_one_letter_code
_entity_poly.pdbx_strand_id
1 'polypeptide(L)'
;MVNGVEITHGEIEYFARKSVPPGAATAETIEQKKAILANLVRMELLAQKAQEMGLDKDPDFTLALYEARRQVLAGMAESKLVKDVKPVTSETANSLVENNPRLFSNRKLLVYDEILIQGVDVPFLESMISMNEKGATEEQLIEVLNSRKKVFQKTTRSQTSDKIQPVILDVLLKSTPNRPIIARVEDKFSMILMLHKVLPVPLQGAQATQAAMSMAYAQQRNVLMAKSMTELLNNAKITYYGDYAKTSAGEQKVTGLPVPDQQRAARKTYKSVGYGAILSVSVIFAMLVLTASMRILRGGLWLPRLWPSSSIPDEPKTQYEWAYEAYKIEKFYIGFMALVIIAVLAFEIYLLAQYLPIPGIIASVLSGVLLGVAGSRVFSLAVLKGLSHKVYAVLVVVFTVPVVFGLLFIMTHPGV
;
A
#
# COMPACT_ATOMS: atom_id res chain seq x y z
N MET A 1 -4.16 18.76 56.11
CA MET A 1 -5.58 19.10 55.95
C MET A 1 -5.70 20.52 55.43
N VAL A 2 -6.70 20.80 54.60
CA VAL A 2 -7.01 22.12 54.02
C VAL A 2 -8.49 22.38 54.28
N ASN A 3 -8.82 23.28 55.20
CA ASN A 3 -10.19 23.61 55.59
C ASN A 3 -11.10 22.38 55.87
N GLY A 4 -10.56 21.38 56.58
CA GLY A 4 -11.29 20.15 56.93
C GLY A 4 -11.18 19.01 55.91
N VAL A 5 -10.63 19.25 54.71
CA VAL A 5 -10.33 18.20 53.73
C VAL A 5 -8.94 17.63 53.98
N GLU A 6 -8.82 16.31 54.09
CA GLU A 6 -7.54 15.62 54.27
C GLU A 6 -6.84 15.38 52.94
N ILE A 7 -5.56 15.79 52.86
CA ILE A 7 -4.65 15.37 51.77
C ILE A 7 -3.88 14.17 52.30
N THR A 8 -4.10 13.01 51.69
CA THR A 8 -3.61 11.73 52.22
C THR A 8 -2.18 11.45 51.77
N HIS A 9 -1.46 10.63 52.56
CA HIS A 9 -0.16 10.12 52.15
C HIS A 9 -0.22 9.32 50.83
N GLY A 10 -1.33 8.60 50.60
CA GLY A 10 -1.53 7.81 49.39
C GLY A 10 -1.59 8.64 48.10
N GLU A 11 -2.19 9.83 48.15
CA GLU A 11 -2.22 10.76 47.02
C GLU A 11 -0.83 11.29 46.70
N ILE A 12 -0.10 11.72 47.74
CA ILE A 12 1.27 12.20 47.60
C ILE A 12 2.13 11.12 46.94
N GLU A 13 2.03 9.87 47.39
CA GLU A 13 2.78 8.77 46.79
C GLU A 13 2.30 8.40 45.39
N TYR A 14 1.02 8.53 45.10
CA TYR A 14 0.50 8.31 43.75
C TYR A 14 1.12 9.29 42.74
N PHE A 15 1.15 10.58 43.07
CA PHE A 15 1.75 11.60 42.21
C PHE A 15 3.28 11.48 42.20
N ALA A 16 3.90 11.16 43.34
CA ALA A 16 5.36 10.97 43.41
C ALA A 16 5.81 9.83 42.48
N ARG A 17 5.12 8.69 42.46
CA ARG A 17 5.45 7.57 41.53
C ARG A 17 5.39 7.95 40.06
N LYS A 18 4.62 8.97 39.69
CA LYS A 18 4.52 9.45 38.30
C LYS A 18 5.54 10.53 37.95
N SER A 19 5.95 11.33 38.92
CA SER A 19 6.79 12.51 38.70
C SER A 19 8.26 12.32 39.07
N VAL A 20 8.57 11.36 39.96
CA VAL A 20 9.93 11.08 40.41
C VAL A 20 10.57 10.00 39.52
N PRO A 21 11.71 10.28 38.86
CA PRO A 21 12.42 9.27 38.09
C PRO A 21 12.87 8.08 38.96
N PRO A 22 12.87 6.85 38.42
CA PRO A 22 13.43 5.72 39.13
C PRO A 22 14.93 5.93 39.38
N GLY A 23 15.36 5.80 40.64
CA GLY A 23 16.77 5.97 41.05
C GLY A 23 17.17 7.38 41.51
N ALA A 24 16.23 8.31 41.67
CA ALA A 24 16.49 9.62 42.25
C ALA A 24 17.05 9.53 43.69
N ALA A 25 17.89 10.49 44.09
CA ALA A 25 18.46 10.52 45.43
C ALA A 25 17.36 10.74 46.50
N THR A 26 17.56 10.24 47.71
CA THR A 26 16.57 10.28 48.79
C THR A 26 16.18 11.72 49.16
N ALA A 27 17.14 12.64 49.18
CA ALA A 27 16.91 14.06 49.46
C ALA A 27 16.07 14.74 48.35
N GLU A 28 16.39 14.48 47.08
CA GLU A 28 15.63 15.00 45.93
C GLU A 28 14.18 14.49 45.93
N THR A 29 14.00 13.22 46.31
CA THR A 29 12.68 12.59 46.44
C THR A 29 11.83 13.27 47.52
N ILE A 30 12.43 13.66 48.65
CA ILE A 30 11.73 14.35 49.74
C ILE A 30 11.29 15.76 49.32
N GLU A 31 12.19 16.53 48.70
CA GLU A 31 11.86 17.88 48.22
C GLU A 31 10.78 17.86 47.14
N GLN A 32 10.82 16.88 46.22
CA GLN A 32 9.76 16.68 45.23
C GLN A 32 8.41 16.34 45.87
N LYS A 33 8.39 15.48 46.91
CA LYS A 33 7.15 15.16 47.66
C LYS A 33 6.58 16.39 48.37
N LYS A 34 7.42 17.27 48.92
CA LYS A 34 6.98 18.55 49.50
C LYS A 34 6.38 19.46 48.44
N ALA A 35 6.99 19.57 47.26
CA ALA A 35 6.46 20.35 46.15
C ALA A 35 5.10 19.79 45.65
N ILE A 36 4.97 18.47 45.57
CA ILE A 36 3.70 17.79 45.24
C ILE A 36 2.62 18.16 46.27
N LEU A 37 2.93 18.04 47.57
CA LEU A 37 2.00 18.40 48.64
C LEU A 37 1.59 19.87 48.55
N ALA A 38 2.54 20.79 48.36
CA ALA A 38 2.24 22.21 48.21
C ALA A 38 1.30 22.48 47.02
N ASN A 39 1.50 21.79 45.90
CA ASN A 39 0.60 21.90 44.76
C ASN A 39 -0.79 21.30 45.03
N LEU A 40 -0.88 20.17 45.73
CA LEU A 40 -2.17 19.59 46.14
C LEU A 40 -2.94 20.53 47.06
N VAL A 41 -2.25 21.17 48.02
CA VAL A 41 -2.86 22.20 48.89
C VAL A 41 -3.41 23.36 48.06
N ARG A 42 -2.63 23.87 47.10
CA ARG A 42 -3.07 24.95 46.22
C ARG A 42 -4.28 24.55 45.37
N MET A 43 -4.27 23.34 44.80
CA MET A 43 -5.39 22.82 44.01
C MET A 43 -6.65 22.70 44.85
N GLU A 44 -6.53 22.20 46.08
CA GLU A 44 -7.65 22.05 47.01
C GLU A 44 -8.26 23.41 47.39
N LEU A 45 -7.43 24.41 47.70
CA LEU A 45 -7.92 25.78 47.97
C LEU A 45 -8.67 26.39 46.77
N LEU A 46 -8.17 26.17 45.55
CA LEU A 46 -8.83 26.64 44.33
C LEU A 46 -10.13 25.87 44.06
N ALA A 47 -10.17 24.56 44.34
CA ALA A 47 -11.37 23.74 44.19
C ALA A 47 -12.48 24.22 45.14
N GLN A 48 -12.14 24.47 46.41
CA GLN A 48 -13.07 25.05 47.39
C GLN A 48 -13.56 26.42 46.93
N LYS A 49 -12.67 27.27 46.40
CA LYS A 49 -13.08 28.56 45.85
C LYS A 49 -14.02 28.42 44.65
N ALA A 50 -13.79 27.44 43.77
CA ALA A 50 -14.65 27.16 42.63
C ALA A 50 -16.06 26.69 43.07
N GLN A 51 -16.15 25.91 44.14
CA GLN A 51 -17.43 25.52 44.76
C GLN A 51 -18.18 26.71 45.36
N GLU A 52 -17.48 27.62 46.06
CA GLU A 52 -18.08 28.87 46.53
C GLU A 52 -18.65 29.72 45.38
N MET A 53 -17.96 29.71 44.22
CA MET A 53 -18.40 30.39 43.01
C MET A 53 -19.51 29.65 42.25
N GLY A 54 -19.88 28.43 42.69
CA GLY A 54 -20.91 27.61 42.06
C GLY A 54 -20.51 27.02 40.70
N LEU A 55 -19.22 26.98 40.37
CA LEU A 55 -18.73 26.46 39.09
C LEU A 55 -18.90 24.93 38.96
N ASP A 56 -19.08 24.24 40.08
CA ASP A 56 -19.40 22.81 40.15
C ASP A 56 -20.84 22.47 39.70
N LYS A 57 -21.69 23.48 39.56
CA LYS A 57 -23.08 23.33 39.07
C LYS A 57 -23.22 23.60 37.57
N ASP A 58 -22.15 24.02 36.92
CA ASP A 58 -22.14 24.28 35.48
C ASP A 58 -22.29 22.95 34.69
N PRO A 59 -23.17 22.89 33.67
CA PRO A 59 -23.20 21.75 32.74
C PRO A 59 -21.83 21.37 32.18
N ASP A 60 -20.97 22.35 31.90
CA ASP A 60 -19.63 22.12 31.34
C ASP A 60 -18.72 21.37 32.33
N PHE A 61 -18.84 21.63 33.63
CA PHE A 61 -18.11 20.87 34.66
C PHE A 61 -18.49 19.39 34.64
N THR A 62 -19.78 19.09 34.54
CA THR A 62 -20.28 17.71 34.51
C THR A 62 -19.81 16.97 33.25
N LEU A 63 -19.84 17.64 32.10
CA LEU A 63 -19.35 17.06 30.83
C LEU A 63 -17.83 16.81 30.87
N ALA A 64 -17.07 17.78 31.39
CA ALA A 64 -15.62 17.64 31.57
C ALA A 64 -15.28 16.48 32.52
N LEU A 65 -16.07 16.28 33.60
CA LEU A 65 -15.89 15.16 34.52
C LEU A 65 -16.16 13.81 33.84
N TYR A 66 -17.21 13.71 33.03
CA TYR A 66 -17.49 12.49 32.26
C TYR A 66 -16.41 12.18 31.22
N GLU A 67 -15.89 13.21 30.55
CA GLU A 67 -14.77 13.07 29.63
C GLU A 67 -13.52 12.59 30.36
N ALA A 68 -13.11 13.26 31.44
CA ALA A 68 -11.95 12.90 32.24
C ALA A 68 -12.05 11.47 32.78
N ARG A 69 -13.23 11.08 33.30
CA ARG A 69 -13.48 9.70 33.75
C ARG A 69 -13.28 8.70 32.62
N ARG A 70 -13.82 8.98 31.43
CA ARG A 70 -13.68 8.10 30.26
C ARG A 70 -12.23 7.96 29.82
N GLN A 71 -11.49 9.07 29.74
CA GLN A 71 -10.09 9.07 29.34
C GLN A 71 -9.21 8.29 30.33
N VAL A 72 -9.41 8.50 31.64
CA VAL A 72 -8.66 7.78 32.68
C VAL A 72 -8.93 6.27 32.61
N LEU A 73 -10.20 5.86 32.53
CA LEU A 73 -10.56 4.44 32.44
C LEU A 73 -10.04 3.80 31.15
N ALA A 74 -10.12 4.51 30.02
CA ALA A 74 -9.58 4.06 28.74
C ALA A 74 -8.06 3.84 28.83
N GLY A 75 -7.30 4.81 29.34
CA GLY A 75 -5.85 4.69 29.47
C GLY A 75 -5.42 3.58 30.45
N MET A 76 -6.20 3.35 31.53
CA MET A 76 -5.97 2.22 32.43
C MET A 76 -6.25 0.87 31.75
N ALA A 77 -7.34 0.78 30.99
CA ALA A 77 -7.66 -0.42 30.22
C ALA A 77 -6.59 -0.70 29.16
N GLU A 78 -6.17 0.32 28.42
CA GLU A 78 -5.08 0.21 27.44
C GLU A 78 -3.80 -0.32 28.08
N SER A 79 -3.36 0.32 29.18
CA SER A 79 -2.15 -0.10 29.91
C SER A 79 -2.24 -1.55 30.39
N LYS A 80 -3.43 -2.00 30.82
CA LYS A 80 -3.65 -3.38 31.26
C LYS A 80 -3.61 -4.36 30.09
N LEU A 81 -4.22 -4.02 28.97
CA LEU A 81 -4.30 -4.85 27.76
C LEU A 81 -2.94 -5.09 27.11
N VAL A 82 -1.97 -4.17 27.24
CA VAL A 82 -0.59 -4.38 26.73
C VAL A 82 0.41 -4.85 27.78
N LYS A 83 -0.01 -5.05 29.02
CA LYS A 83 0.89 -5.51 30.08
C LYS A 83 1.52 -6.87 29.77
N ASP A 84 0.81 -7.72 29.02
CA ASP A 84 1.23 -9.08 28.68
C ASP A 84 2.07 -9.16 27.39
N VAL A 85 2.44 -8.02 26.78
CA VAL A 85 3.35 -8.00 25.63
C VAL A 85 4.71 -8.54 26.08
N LYS A 86 5.11 -9.67 25.49
CA LYS A 86 6.37 -10.34 25.83
C LYS A 86 7.56 -9.41 25.54
N PRO A 87 8.57 -9.36 26.42
CA PRO A 87 9.82 -8.67 26.12
C PRO A 87 10.45 -9.22 24.85
N VAL A 88 11.05 -8.33 24.05
CA VAL A 88 11.78 -8.70 22.84
C VAL A 88 13.16 -9.21 23.24
N THR A 89 13.54 -10.40 22.79
CA THR A 89 14.87 -10.97 23.08
C THR A 89 15.95 -10.26 22.27
N SER A 90 17.18 -10.25 22.80
CA SER A 90 18.34 -9.69 22.10
C SER A 90 18.60 -10.36 20.76
N GLU A 91 18.38 -11.68 20.66
CA GLU A 91 18.53 -12.44 19.42
C GLU A 91 17.56 -11.98 18.34
N THR A 92 16.26 -11.84 18.67
CA THR A 92 15.27 -11.30 17.73
C THR A 92 15.61 -9.87 17.31
N ALA A 93 16.09 -9.04 18.26
CA ALA A 93 16.51 -7.68 17.96
C ALA A 93 17.72 -7.62 17.02
N ASN A 94 18.71 -8.49 17.21
CA ASN A 94 19.87 -8.57 16.32
C ASN A 94 19.47 -9.01 14.90
N SER A 95 18.61 -10.03 14.78
CA SER A 95 18.07 -10.41 13.47
C SER A 95 17.29 -9.28 12.79
N LEU A 96 16.57 -8.44 13.56
CA LEU A 96 15.90 -7.27 13.01
C LEU A 96 16.91 -6.23 12.49
N VAL A 97 18.02 -6.02 13.20
CA VAL A 97 19.09 -5.11 12.76
C VAL A 97 19.71 -5.59 11.45
N GLU A 98 20.05 -6.87 11.37
CA GLU A 98 20.68 -7.47 10.19
C GLU A 98 19.77 -7.46 8.97
N ASN A 99 18.49 -7.80 9.16
CA ASN A 99 17.51 -7.89 8.07
C ASN A 99 16.99 -6.54 7.60
N ASN A 100 17.19 -5.46 8.36
CA ASN A 100 16.70 -4.14 8.01
C ASN A 100 17.80 -3.07 7.98
N PRO A 101 18.84 -3.19 7.12
CA PRO A 101 19.94 -2.23 7.06
C PRO A 101 19.46 -0.77 6.93
N ARG A 102 18.39 -0.52 6.17
CA ARG A 102 17.82 0.82 5.94
C ARG A 102 17.32 1.53 7.21
N LEU A 103 16.96 0.77 8.24
CA LEU A 103 16.52 1.29 9.54
C LEU A 103 17.68 1.52 10.50
N PHE A 104 18.84 0.88 10.25
CA PHE A 104 19.98 0.86 11.16
C PHE A 104 21.28 1.30 10.48
N SER A 105 22.02 0.38 9.84
CA SER A 105 23.34 0.66 9.26
C SER A 105 23.32 1.65 8.09
N ASN A 106 22.23 1.69 7.33
CA ASN A 106 21.97 2.62 6.24
C ASN A 106 20.93 3.69 6.62
N ARG A 107 20.79 3.95 7.93
CA ARG A 107 19.86 4.97 8.44
C ARG A 107 20.31 6.37 8.04
N LYS A 108 19.36 7.17 7.58
CA LYS A 108 19.60 8.53 7.08
C LYS A 108 18.67 9.52 7.76
N LEU A 109 19.12 10.75 7.99
CA LEU A 109 18.31 11.89 8.38
C LEU A 109 17.93 12.64 7.11
N LEU A 110 16.63 12.77 6.87
CA LEU A 110 16.08 13.49 5.73
C LEU A 110 15.44 14.78 6.23
N VAL A 111 15.77 15.88 5.56
CA VAL A 111 15.07 17.16 5.70
C VAL A 111 14.30 17.38 4.41
N TYR A 112 12.98 17.47 4.49
CA TYR A 112 12.10 17.59 3.34
C TYR A 112 10.86 18.42 3.67
N ASP A 113 10.34 19.13 2.67
CA ASP A 113 9.04 19.78 2.74
C ASP A 113 7.95 18.79 2.31
N GLU A 114 6.84 18.81 3.05
CA GLU A 114 5.63 18.05 2.81
C GLU A 114 4.46 19.05 2.71
N ILE A 115 3.83 19.10 1.54
CA ILE A 115 2.62 19.89 1.32
C ILE A 115 1.46 18.91 1.12
N LEU A 116 0.60 18.78 2.14
CA LEU A 116 -0.60 17.96 2.05
C LEU A 116 -1.73 18.77 1.43
N ILE A 117 -2.34 18.27 0.35
CA ILE A 117 -3.48 18.89 -0.33
C ILE A 117 -4.73 18.11 0.05
N GLN A 118 -5.77 18.82 0.48
CA GLN A 118 -7.04 18.19 0.84
C GLN A 118 -7.80 17.72 -0.42
N GLY A 119 -8.18 16.44 -0.44
CA GLY A 119 -8.88 15.79 -1.55
C GLY A 119 -7.96 15.30 -2.68
N VAL A 120 -8.54 14.61 -3.65
CA VAL A 120 -7.85 14.12 -4.85
C VAL A 120 -8.63 14.58 -6.09
N ASP A 121 -7.95 15.33 -6.94
CA ASP A 121 -8.47 15.86 -8.21
C ASP A 121 -7.48 15.45 -9.30
N VAL A 122 -7.73 14.30 -9.92
CA VAL A 122 -6.75 13.64 -10.82
C VAL A 122 -6.35 14.52 -11.99
N PRO A 123 -7.28 15.16 -12.74
CA PRO A 123 -6.91 16.08 -13.83
C PRO A 123 -6.05 17.25 -13.36
N PHE A 124 -6.36 17.82 -12.19
CA PHE A 124 -5.55 18.88 -11.61
C PHE A 124 -4.14 18.40 -11.24
N LEU A 125 -4.03 17.21 -10.64
CA LEU A 125 -2.73 16.64 -10.28
C LEU A 125 -1.87 16.33 -11.52
N GLU A 126 -2.46 15.81 -12.59
CA GLU A 126 -1.76 15.59 -13.86
C GLU A 126 -1.21 16.89 -14.43
N SER A 127 -1.97 17.99 -14.34
CA SER A 127 -1.49 19.31 -14.76
C SER A 127 -0.29 19.78 -13.94
N MET A 128 -0.31 19.55 -12.61
CA MET A 128 0.82 19.88 -11.74
C MET A 128 2.04 18.99 -12.00
N ILE A 129 1.83 17.70 -12.27
CA ILE A 129 2.92 16.77 -12.64
C ILE A 129 3.59 17.25 -13.93
N SER A 130 2.81 17.62 -14.94
CA SER A 130 3.35 18.16 -16.20
C SER A 130 4.13 19.46 -15.99
N MET A 131 3.67 20.35 -15.09
CA MET A 131 4.41 21.57 -14.73
C MET A 131 5.74 21.23 -14.04
N ASN A 132 5.73 20.28 -13.12
CA ASN A 132 6.93 19.86 -12.40
C ASN A 132 7.96 19.16 -13.31
N GLU A 133 7.49 18.36 -14.28
CA GLU A 133 8.35 17.76 -15.32
C GLU A 133 9.07 18.85 -16.14
N LYS A 134 8.39 19.97 -16.40
CA LYS A 134 8.95 21.16 -17.06
C LYS A 134 9.87 22.01 -16.15
N GLY A 135 10.06 21.61 -14.88
CA GLY A 135 10.96 22.28 -13.95
C GLY A 135 10.31 23.35 -13.08
N ALA A 136 8.99 23.29 -12.86
CA ALA A 136 8.33 24.20 -11.94
C ALA A 136 8.89 24.08 -10.51
N THR A 137 9.05 25.22 -9.84
CA THR A 137 9.50 25.27 -8.44
C THR A 137 8.34 25.00 -7.47
N GLU A 138 8.65 24.72 -6.20
CA GLU A 138 7.62 24.52 -5.20
C GLU A 138 6.74 25.78 -5.03
N GLU A 139 7.34 26.97 -5.08
CA GLU A 139 6.62 28.25 -4.98
C GLU A 139 5.60 28.41 -6.10
N GLN A 140 5.97 28.03 -7.33
CA GLN A 140 5.06 28.07 -8.49
C GLN A 140 3.91 27.07 -8.33
N LEU A 141 4.18 25.88 -7.78
CA LEU A 141 3.12 24.90 -7.50
C LEU A 141 2.18 25.39 -6.39
N ILE A 142 2.70 26.06 -5.37
CA ILE A 142 1.89 26.70 -4.31
C ILE A 142 1.02 27.83 -4.90
N GLU A 143 1.56 28.64 -5.80
CA GLU A 143 0.79 29.69 -6.47
C GLU A 143 -0.39 29.11 -7.28
N VAL A 144 -0.16 27.98 -7.96
CA VAL A 144 -1.23 27.25 -8.66
C VAL A 144 -2.28 26.74 -7.67
N LEU A 145 -1.88 26.17 -6.52
CA LEU A 145 -2.82 25.72 -5.48
C LEU A 145 -3.68 26.88 -4.96
N ASN A 146 -3.06 28.03 -4.71
CA ASN A 146 -3.76 29.26 -4.29
C ASN A 146 -4.73 29.76 -5.36
N SER A 147 -4.31 29.81 -6.62
CA SER A 147 -5.15 30.26 -7.75
C SER A 147 -6.41 29.41 -7.92
N ARG A 148 -6.31 28.11 -7.60
CA ARG A 148 -7.40 27.14 -7.63
C ARG A 148 -8.16 27.03 -6.30
N LYS A 149 -7.81 27.85 -5.29
CA LYS A 149 -8.39 27.86 -3.94
C LYS A 149 -8.39 26.47 -3.29
N LYS A 150 -7.35 25.66 -3.53
CA LYS A 150 -7.19 24.36 -2.88
C LYS A 150 -6.68 24.57 -1.45
N VAL A 151 -7.24 23.84 -0.50
CA VAL A 151 -6.77 23.85 0.89
C VAL A 151 -5.56 22.96 1.01
N PHE A 152 -4.45 23.49 1.51
CA PHE A 152 -3.22 22.75 1.73
C PHE A 152 -2.54 23.13 3.05
N GLN A 153 -1.68 22.24 3.54
CA GLN A 153 -0.82 22.47 4.69
C GLN A 153 0.62 22.15 4.32
N LYS A 154 1.49 23.16 4.38
CA LYS A 154 2.93 22.99 4.22
C LYS A 154 3.57 22.68 5.58
N THR A 155 4.48 21.72 5.63
CA THR A 155 5.26 21.38 6.82
C THR A 155 6.64 20.91 6.43
N THR A 156 7.68 21.53 7.00
CA THR A 156 9.06 21.05 6.90
C THR A 156 9.29 19.95 7.93
N ARG A 157 9.73 18.78 7.47
CA ARG A 157 10.02 17.60 8.28
C ARG A 157 11.52 17.39 8.37
N SER A 158 12.00 17.07 9.57
CA SER A 158 13.35 16.55 9.82
C SER A 158 13.21 15.22 10.52
N GLN A 159 13.31 14.13 9.76
CA GLN A 159 13.02 12.78 10.25
C GLN A 159 14.06 11.78 9.75
N THR A 160 14.31 10.76 10.56
CA THR A 160 15.18 9.66 10.18
C THR A 160 14.44 8.61 9.36
N SER A 161 15.15 7.87 8.53
CA SER A 161 14.58 6.90 7.59
C SER A 161 13.71 5.83 8.25
N ASP A 162 13.94 5.52 9.53
CA ASP A 162 13.12 4.59 10.32
C ASP A 162 11.75 5.15 10.74
N LYS A 163 11.54 6.46 10.67
CA LYS A 163 10.27 7.13 11.01
C LYS A 163 9.43 7.49 9.79
N ILE A 164 10.00 7.41 8.60
CA ILE A 164 9.34 7.74 7.34
C ILE A 164 8.67 6.48 6.78
N GLN A 165 7.45 6.61 6.27
CA GLN A 165 6.76 5.49 5.62
C GLN A 165 7.57 4.98 4.42
N PRO A 166 7.72 3.65 4.22
CA PRO A 166 8.62 3.10 3.20
C PRO A 166 8.38 3.64 1.78
N VAL A 167 7.11 3.81 1.39
CA VAL A 167 6.74 4.32 0.06
C VAL A 167 7.21 5.77 -0.12
N ILE A 168 7.00 6.62 0.90
CA ILE A 168 7.45 8.02 0.88
C ILE A 168 8.98 8.09 0.90
N LEU A 169 9.63 7.26 1.72
CA LEU A 169 11.08 7.20 1.81
C LEU A 169 11.71 6.83 0.46
N ASP A 170 11.18 5.81 -0.23
CA ASP A 170 11.68 5.41 -1.55
C ASP A 170 11.50 6.52 -2.58
N VAL A 171 10.40 7.28 -2.54
CA VAL A 171 10.18 8.46 -3.39
C VAL A 171 11.21 9.55 -3.09
N LEU A 172 11.41 9.89 -1.81
CA LEU A 172 12.40 10.90 -1.39
C LEU A 172 13.82 10.48 -1.78
N LEU A 173 14.22 9.23 -1.56
CA LEU A 173 15.57 8.77 -1.88
C LEU A 173 15.87 8.71 -3.39
N LYS A 174 14.84 8.56 -4.23
CA LYS A 174 14.95 8.65 -5.69
C LYS A 174 14.83 10.08 -6.21
N SER A 175 14.34 11.00 -5.37
CA SER A 175 14.14 12.39 -5.74
C SER A 175 15.46 13.14 -5.88
N THR A 176 15.48 14.11 -6.78
CA THR A 176 16.57 15.08 -6.87
C THR A 176 16.38 16.13 -5.77
N PRO A 177 17.43 16.49 -5.00
CA PRO A 177 17.31 17.55 -4.01
C PRO A 177 16.81 18.88 -4.61
N ASN A 178 15.98 19.58 -3.85
CA ASN A 178 15.30 20.84 -4.19
C ASN A 178 14.45 20.77 -5.47
N ARG A 179 13.96 19.58 -5.81
CA ARG A 179 12.96 19.40 -6.87
C ARG A 179 11.68 18.84 -6.24
N PRO A 180 10.52 19.48 -6.46
CA PRO A 180 9.27 18.95 -5.95
C PRO A 180 8.93 17.64 -6.67
N ILE A 181 8.21 16.77 -5.97
CA ILE A 181 7.59 15.55 -6.50
C ILE A 181 6.16 15.55 -6.03
N ILE A 182 5.24 15.37 -6.97
CA ILE A 182 3.83 15.22 -6.67
C ILE A 182 3.56 13.74 -6.51
N ALA A 183 3.12 13.36 -5.32
CA ALA A 183 2.76 12.00 -4.98
C ALA A 183 1.28 11.92 -4.64
N ARG A 184 0.66 10.80 -5.00
CA ARG A 184 -0.72 10.49 -4.67
C ARG A 184 -0.75 9.24 -3.80
N VAL A 185 -1.47 9.31 -2.68
CA VAL A 185 -1.69 8.15 -1.81
C VAL A 185 -3.15 7.72 -1.97
N GLU A 186 -3.35 6.66 -2.76
CA GLU A 186 -4.68 6.13 -3.12
C GLU A 186 -5.58 7.25 -3.68
N ASP A 187 -6.87 7.25 -3.32
CA ASP A 187 -7.82 8.31 -3.69
C ASP A 187 -8.14 9.24 -2.50
N LYS A 188 -7.30 9.22 -1.45
CA LYS A 188 -7.60 9.92 -0.20
C LYS A 188 -6.95 11.29 -0.09
N PHE A 189 -5.69 11.42 -0.50
CA PHE A 189 -4.98 12.69 -0.47
C PHE A 189 -3.82 12.70 -1.45
N SER A 190 -3.52 13.91 -1.93
CA SER A 190 -2.32 14.21 -2.73
C SER A 190 -1.35 15.06 -1.93
N MET A 191 -0.06 14.89 -2.21
CA MET A 191 0.99 15.64 -1.54
C MET A 191 2.06 16.08 -2.53
N ILE A 192 2.72 17.19 -2.21
CA ILE A 192 3.97 17.61 -2.84
C ILE A 192 5.07 17.36 -1.83
N LEU A 193 6.10 16.65 -2.25
CA LEU A 193 7.28 16.34 -1.46
C LEU A 193 8.49 17.01 -2.09
N MET A 194 9.29 17.73 -1.32
CA MET A 194 10.55 18.27 -1.80
C MET A 194 11.66 17.91 -0.83
N LEU A 195 12.62 17.11 -1.30
CA LEU A 195 13.78 16.74 -0.50
C LEU A 195 14.81 17.87 -0.48
N HIS A 196 15.30 18.28 0.70
CA HIS A 196 16.38 19.27 0.81
C HIS A 196 17.72 18.64 1.11
N LYS A 197 17.79 17.80 2.14
CA LYS A 197 19.04 17.24 2.65
C LYS A 197 18.88 15.77 3.02
N VAL A 198 19.95 15.02 2.80
CA VAL A 198 20.09 13.63 3.23
C VAL A 198 21.43 13.49 3.92
N LEU A 199 21.42 13.12 5.20
CA LEU A 199 22.62 12.95 6.01
C LEU A 199 22.69 11.51 6.53
N PRO A 200 23.83 10.80 6.40
CA PRO A 200 23.97 9.48 6.99
C PRO A 200 24.04 9.58 8.52
N VAL A 201 23.18 8.83 9.21
CA VAL A 201 23.11 8.75 10.69
C VAL A 201 22.97 7.29 11.12
N PRO A 202 23.96 6.43 10.80
CA PRO A 202 23.87 5.00 11.03
C PRO A 202 23.73 4.68 12.52
N LEU A 203 22.91 3.69 12.84
CA LEU A 203 22.83 3.08 14.17
C LEU A 203 23.53 1.73 14.14
N GLN A 204 24.42 1.49 15.11
CA GLN A 204 25.24 0.27 15.18
C GLN A 204 25.39 -0.24 16.62
N GLY A 205 25.84 -1.49 16.75
CA GLY A 205 26.13 -2.13 18.04
C GLY A 205 24.97 -2.09 19.02
N ALA A 206 25.27 -1.87 20.30
CA ALA A 206 24.29 -1.87 21.38
C ALA A 206 23.14 -0.85 21.18
N GLN A 207 23.42 0.30 20.54
CA GLN A 207 22.39 1.31 20.26
C GLN A 207 21.39 0.80 19.21
N ALA A 208 21.85 0.09 18.18
CA ALA A 208 20.97 -0.52 17.18
C ALA A 208 20.11 -1.63 17.80
N THR A 209 20.71 -2.49 18.62
CA THR A 209 19.98 -3.57 19.32
C THR A 209 18.90 -3.00 20.24
N GLN A 210 19.20 -1.96 21.03
CA GLN A 210 18.21 -1.32 21.91
C GLN A 210 17.09 -0.63 21.11
N ALA A 211 17.42 0.05 20.01
CA ALA A 211 16.45 0.65 19.11
C ALA A 211 15.53 -0.42 18.49
N ALA A 212 16.09 -1.54 18.04
CA ALA A 212 15.36 -2.67 17.49
C ALA A 212 14.41 -3.30 18.53
N MET A 213 14.87 -3.51 19.77
CA MET A 213 14.01 -3.99 20.86
C MET A 213 12.83 -3.05 21.09
N SER A 214 13.08 -1.73 21.15
CA SER A 214 12.02 -0.74 21.38
C SER A 214 11.00 -0.70 20.24
N MET A 215 11.45 -0.80 19.00
CA MET A 215 10.58 -0.83 17.81
C MET A 215 9.75 -2.11 17.77
N ALA A 216 10.38 -3.26 17.97
CA ALA A 216 9.67 -4.54 17.98
C ALA A 216 8.64 -4.61 19.11
N TYR A 217 8.98 -4.11 20.30
CA TYR A 217 8.05 -4.04 21.42
C TYR A 217 6.87 -3.11 21.10
N ALA A 218 7.13 -1.91 20.56
CA ALA A 218 6.08 -0.98 20.16
C ALA A 218 5.18 -1.58 19.05
N GLN A 219 5.76 -2.31 18.09
CA GLN A 219 5.00 -2.98 17.04
C GLN A 219 4.09 -4.07 17.61
N GLN A 220 4.62 -4.95 18.47
CA GLN A 220 3.82 -5.99 19.13
C GLN A 220 2.69 -5.38 19.97
N ARG A 221 3.00 -4.32 20.71
CA ARG A 221 2.03 -3.54 21.49
C ARG A 221 0.89 -3.00 20.61
N ASN A 222 1.24 -2.38 19.48
CA ASN A 222 0.27 -1.80 18.56
C ASN A 222 -0.61 -2.86 17.89
N VAL A 223 -0.04 -4.01 17.50
CA VAL A 223 -0.79 -5.13 16.92
C VAL A 223 -1.77 -5.71 17.94
N LEU A 224 -1.32 -5.94 19.19
CA LEU A 224 -2.19 -6.42 20.26
C LEU A 224 -3.32 -5.44 20.55
N MET A 225 -3.01 -4.15 20.65
CA MET A 225 -4.01 -3.08 20.85
C MET A 225 -5.07 -3.06 19.76
N ALA A 226 -4.65 -3.09 18.50
CA ALA A 226 -5.58 -3.05 17.39
C ALA A 226 -6.45 -4.31 17.31
N LYS A 227 -5.89 -5.48 17.64
CA LYS A 227 -6.65 -6.73 17.77
C LYS A 227 -7.69 -6.63 18.88
N SER A 228 -7.27 -6.26 20.10
CA SER A 228 -8.17 -6.10 21.24
C SER A 228 -9.26 -5.07 20.97
N MET A 229 -8.94 -3.96 20.31
CA MET A 229 -9.92 -2.95 19.92
C MET A 229 -10.94 -3.51 18.93
N THR A 230 -10.49 -4.30 17.95
CA THR A 230 -11.38 -4.95 16.99
C THR A 230 -12.32 -5.93 17.68
N GLU A 231 -11.82 -6.72 18.64
CA GLU A 231 -12.65 -7.62 19.45
C GLU A 231 -13.68 -6.85 20.30
N LEU A 232 -13.28 -5.75 20.94
CA LEU A 232 -14.19 -4.88 21.70
C LEU A 232 -15.28 -4.29 20.80
N LEU A 233 -14.93 -3.83 19.60
CA LEU A 233 -15.88 -3.29 18.63
C LEU A 233 -16.88 -4.36 18.15
N ASN A 234 -16.41 -5.58 17.86
CA ASN A 234 -17.25 -6.67 17.39
C ASN A 234 -18.24 -7.16 18.46
N ASN A 235 -17.85 -7.09 19.73
CA ASN A 235 -18.68 -7.51 20.86
C ASN A 235 -19.58 -6.39 21.40
N ALA A 236 -19.38 -5.15 20.96
CA ALA A 236 -20.17 -4.01 21.41
C ALA A 236 -21.45 -3.84 20.58
N LYS A 237 -22.58 -3.65 21.27
CA LYS A 237 -23.82 -3.17 20.64
C LYS A 237 -23.74 -1.65 20.48
N ILE A 238 -23.42 -1.18 19.27
CA ILE A 238 -23.32 0.25 18.96
C ILE A 238 -24.57 0.67 18.19
N THR A 239 -25.32 1.64 18.72
CA THR A 239 -26.53 2.20 18.10
C THR A 239 -26.36 3.70 17.96
N TYR A 240 -26.63 4.22 16.76
CA TYR A 240 -26.54 5.64 16.44
C TYR A 240 -27.94 6.22 16.30
N TYR A 241 -28.15 7.47 16.74
CA TYR A 241 -29.44 8.16 16.73
C TYR A 241 -29.35 9.49 15.98
N GLY A 242 -30.51 9.99 15.52
CA GLY A 242 -30.62 11.29 14.85
C GLY A 242 -29.79 11.39 13.57
N ASP A 243 -29.13 12.54 13.37
CA ASP A 243 -28.28 12.79 12.20
C ASP A 243 -27.07 11.85 12.11
N TYR A 244 -26.67 11.23 13.22
CA TYR A 244 -25.57 10.25 13.27
C TYR A 244 -25.99 8.84 12.85
N ALA A 245 -27.30 8.57 12.68
CA ALA A 245 -27.79 7.27 12.23
C ALA A 245 -27.37 6.96 10.78
N LYS A 246 -27.13 7.99 9.96
CA LYS A 246 -26.66 7.85 8.57
C LYS A 246 -25.31 7.14 8.46
N THR A 247 -24.45 7.29 9.48
CA THR A 247 -23.15 6.61 9.60
C THR A 247 -23.27 5.08 9.74
N SER A 248 -24.43 4.57 10.17
CA SER A 248 -24.68 3.14 10.35
C SER A 248 -25.16 2.40 9.09
N ALA A 249 -25.72 3.12 8.10
CA ALA A 249 -26.34 2.54 6.90
C ALA A 249 -25.42 2.51 5.68
N GLY A 250 -24.27 3.20 5.70
CA GLY A 250 -23.26 3.15 4.66
C GLY A 250 -22.14 4.14 4.94
N GLU A 251 -20.91 3.72 4.64
CA GLU A 251 -19.67 4.52 4.47
C GLU A 251 -18.62 4.59 5.59
N GLN A 252 -18.91 4.64 6.90
CA GLN A 252 -17.83 4.57 7.90
C GLN A 252 -18.26 3.86 9.19
N LYS A 253 -18.17 2.52 9.20
CA LYS A 253 -18.09 1.78 10.48
C LYS A 253 -16.85 2.26 11.22
N VAL A 254 -16.94 2.48 12.53
CA VAL A 254 -15.76 2.72 13.38
C VAL A 254 -14.81 1.54 13.20
N THR A 255 -13.78 1.72 12.38
CA THR A 255 -12.74 0.73 12.15
C THR A 255 -11.69 0.87 13.24
N GLY A 256 -11.25 -0.26 13.81
CA GLY A 256 -10.11 -0.28 14.72
C GLY A 256 -8.85 0.31 14.07
N LEU A 257 -7.85 0.62 14.89
CA LEU A 257 -6.56 1.15 14.43
C LEU A 257 -6.03 0.32 13.25
N PRO A 258 -5.54 0.93 12.16
CA PRO A 258 -5.10 0.21 10.98
C PRO A 258 -3.94 -0.74 11.34
N VAL A 259 -4.21 -2.04 11.29
CA VAL A 259 -3.17 -3.07 11.38
C VAL A 259 -2.51 -3.23 10.01
N PRO A 260 -1.18 -3.35 9.92
CA PRO A 260 -0.51 -3.89 8.74
C PRO A 260 -0.97 -5.32 8.51
N ASP A 261 -2.04 -5.50 7.74
CA ASP A 261 -2.62 -6.81 7.46
C ASP A 261 -1.84 -7.49 6.33
N GLN A 262 -0.98 -8.44 6.68
CA GLN A 262 -0.26 -9.27 5.71
C GLN A 262 -1.22 -10.08 4.82
N GLN A 263 -2.43 -10.40 5.29
CA GLN A 263 -3.44 -11.08 4.47
C GLN A 263 -4.04 -10.13 3.43
N ARG A 264 -4.24 -8.85 3.74
CA ARG A 264 -4.69 -7.84 2.78
C ARG A 264 -3.62 -7.56 1.72
N ALA A 265 -2.35 -7.51 2.13
CA ALA A 265 -1.22 -7.43 1.21
C ALA A 265 -1.17 -8.66 0.30
N ALA A 266 -1.24 -9.88 0.87
CA ALA A 266 -1.26 -11.13 0.11
C ALA A 266 -2.44 -11.19 -0.88
N ARG A 267 -3.65 -10.79 -0.47
CA ARG A 267 -4.83 -10.73 -1.36
C ARG A 267 -4.60 -9.79 -2.54
N LYS A 268 -3.94 -8.64 -2.35
CA LYS A 268 -3.59 -7.73 -3.44
C LYS A 268 -2.58 -8.37 -4.41
N THR A 269 -1.59 -9.10 -3.88
CA THR A 269 -0.60 -9.83 -4.68
C THR A 269 -1.25 -10.96 -5.48
N TYR A 270 -2.08 -11.80 -4.84
CA TYR A 270 -2.82 -12.89 -5.51
C TYR A 270 -3.69 -12.38 -6.65
N LYS A 271 -4.38 -11.24 -6.47
CA LYS A 271 -5.18 -10.61 -7.53
C LYS A 271 -4.32 -10.18 -8.71
N SER A 272 -3.19 -9.52 -8.46
CA SER A 272 -2.28 -9.09 -9.53
C SER A 272 -1.69 -10.28 -10.32
N VAL A 273 -1.43 -11.41 -9.64
CA VAL A 273 -0.99 -12.66 -10.28
C VAL A 273 -2.11 -13.26 -11.14
N GLY A 274 -3.36 -13.23 -10.69
CA GLY A 274 -4.52 -13.70 -11.46
C GLY A 274 -4.69 -12.96 -12.78
N TYR A 275 -4.65 -11.62 -12.76
CA TYR A 275 -4.71 -10.81 -13.98
C TYR A 275 -3.51 -11.09 -14.91
N GLY A 276 -2.32 -11.27 -14.34
CA GLY A 276 -1.14 -11.64 -15.11
C GLY A 276 -1.27 -13.02 -15.79
N ALA A 277 -1.97 -13.97 -15.17
CA ALA A 277 -2.25 -15.28 -15.75
C ALA A 277 -3.29 -15.20 -16.89
N ILE A 278 -4.29 -14.33 -16.79
CA ILE A 278 -5.28 -14.14 -17.87
C ILE A 278 -4.59 -13.59 -19.12
N LEU A 279 -3.76 -12.56 -18.96
CA LEU A 279 -3.00 -11.99 -20.07
C LEU A 279 -2.06 -13.03 -20.71
N SER A 280 -1.39 -13.86 -19.90
CA SER A 280 -0.51 -14.90 -20.45
C SER A 280 -1.30 -15.94 -21.25
N VAL A 281 -2.49 -16.34 -20.79
CA VAL A 281 -3.40 -17.25 -21.50
C VAL A 281 -3.86 -16.63 -22.83
N SER A 282 -4.30 -15.37 -22.84
CA SER A 282 -4.67 -14.66 -24.08
C SER A 282 -3.52 -14.65 -25.10
N VAL A 283 -2.29 -14.42 -24.65
CA VAL A 283 -1.09 -14.42 -25.51
C VAL A 283 -0.73 -15.83 -26.01
N ILE A 284 -0.90 -16.88 -25.20
CA ILE A 284 -0.71 -18.30 -25.63
C ILE A 284 -1.64 -18.61 -26.80
N PHE A 285 -2.93 -18.31 -26.64
CA PHE A 285 -3.93 -18.60 -27.65
C PHE A 285 -3.76 -17.74 -28.90
N ALA A 286 -3.36 -16.48 -28.77
CA ALA A 286 -2.97 -15.65 -29.90
C ALA A 286 -1.81 -16.27 -30.71
N MET A 287 -0.82 -16.87 -30.05
CA MET A 287 0.26 -17.60 -30.73
C MET A 287 -0.22 -18.89 -31.41
N LEU A 288 -1.16 -19.62 -30.81
CA LEU A 288 -1.74 -20.80 -31.46
C LEU A 288 -2.55 -20.41 -32.71
N VAL A 289 -3.30 -19.30 -32.66
CA VAL A 289 -4.00 -18.73 -33.82
C VAL A 289 -2.99 -18.34 -34.90
N LEU A 290 -1.89 -17.68 -34.54
CA LEU A 290 -0.84 -17.30 -35.49
C LEU A 290 -0.25 -18.53 -36.18
N THR A 291 0.06 -19.58 -35.42
CA THR A 291 0.62 -20.83 -35.95
C THR A 291 -0.34 -21.53 -36.91
N ALA A 292 -1.62 -21.66 -36.53
CA ALA A 292 -2.65 -22.23 -37.39
C ALA A 292 -2.86 -21.41 -38.67
N SER A 293 -2.85 -20.08 -38.54
CA SER A 293 -3.02 -19.14 -39.66
C SER A 293 -1.85 -19.19 -40.65
N MET A 294 -0.61 -19.18 -40.15
CA MET A 294 0.59 -19.26 -40.99
C MET A 294 0.68 -20.59 -41.74
N ARG A 295 0.17 -21.67 -41.15
CA ARG A 295 0.06 -22.97 -41.81
C ARG A 295 -0.90 -22.94 -42.99
N ILE A 296 -2.05 -22.27 -42.85
CA ILE A 296 -3.02 -22.06 -43.94
C ILE A 296 -2.39 -21.24 -45.08
N LEU A 297 -1.66 -20.17 -44.74
CA LEU A 297 -1.05 -19.29 -45.73
C LEU A 297 0.11 -19.93 -46.52
N ARG A 298 0.91 -20.77 -45.86
CA ARG A 298 2.11 -21.39 -46.47
C ARG A 298 1.85 -22.76 -47.10
N GLY A 299 0.71 -23.39 -46.84
CA GLY A 299 0.43 -24.76 -47.29
C GLY A 299 1.32 -25.83 -46.63
N GLY A 300 2.08 -25.46 -45.60
CA GLY A 300 3.09 -26.31 -44.96
C GLY A 300 3.30 -25.95 -43.49
N LEU A 301 4.02 -26.82 -42.76
CA LEU A 301 4.24 -26.65 -41.33
C LEU A 301 5.05 -25.38 -41.06
N TRP A 302 4.45 -24.45 -40.31
CA TRP A 302 5.15 -23.29 -39.77
C TRP A 302 5.11 -23.35 -38.25
N LEU A 303 6.27 -23.12 -37.62
CA LEU A 303 6.39 -23.05 -36.16
C LEU A 303 7.08 -21.73 -35.81
N PRO A 304 6.54 -20.95 -34.85
CA PRO A 304 7.16 -19.72 -34.41
C PRO A 304 8.51 -20.01 -33.75
N ARG A 305 9.52 -19.18 -34.05
CA ARG A 305 10.88 -19.30 -33.52
C ARG A 305 11.22 -18.06 -32.72
N LEU A 306 11.80 -18.25 -31.53
CA LEU A 306 12.14 -17.16 -30.60
C LEU A 306 13.54 -16.57 -30.84
N TRP A 307 14.38 -17.27 -31.59
CA TRP A 307 15.75 -16.85 -31.89
C TRP A 307 16.09 -17.14 -33.36
N PRO A 308 16.79 -16.24 -34.06
CA PRO A 308 17.32 -16.53 -35.39
C PRO A 308 18.39 -17.65 -35.27
N SER A 309 18.15 -18.81 -35.87
CA SER A 309 19.20 -19.80 -36.12
C SER A 309 19.78 -19.59 -37.51
N SER A 310 21.04 -19.98 -37.72
CA SER A 310 21.67 -20.06 -39.05
C SER A 310 20.75 -20.80 -40.02
N SER A 311 20.62 -20.26 -41.24
CA SER A 311 19.80 -20.80 -42.33
C SER A 311 20.13 -22.27 -42.59
N ILE A 312 19.22 -23.16 -42.19
CA ILE A 312 19.25 -24.56 -42.64
C ILE A 312 18.58 -24.56 -44.03
N PRO A 313 19.20 -25.17 -45.06
CA PRO A 313 18.60 -25.29 -46.39
C PRO A 313 17.21 -25.92 -46.31
N ASP A 314 16.29 -25.48 -47.18
CA ASP A 314 14.91 -25.96 -47.24
C ASP A 314 14.86 -27.49 -47.14
N GLU A 315 14.27 -28.01 -46.05
CA GLU A 315 13.95 -29.43 -45.95
C GLU A 315 13.05 -29.81 -47.13
N PRO A 316 13.28 -30.95 -47.79
CA PRO A 316 12.48 -31.36 -48.94
C PRO A 316 11.00 -31.48 -48.55
N LYS A 317 10.11 -31.00 -49.43
CA LYS A 317 8.66 -30.98 -49.25
C LYS A 317 8.18 -32.29 -48.63
N THR A 318 7.68 -32.23 -47.41
CA THR A 318 7.21 -33.43 -46.72
C THR A 318 5.90 -33.93 -47.37
N GLN A 319 5.60 -35.23 -47.28
CA GLN A 319 4.38 -35.86 -47.82
C GLN A 319 3.05 -35.23 -47.32
N TYR A 320 3.13 -34.33 -46.34
CA TYR A 320 2.00 -33.69 -45.65
C TYR A 320 1.81 -32.20 -46.05
N GLU A 321 2.56 -31.70 -47.03
CA GLU A 321 2.38 -30.35 -47.57
C GLU A 321 1.22 -30.31 -48.58
N TRP A 322 0.36 -29.32 -48.42
CA TRP A 322 -0.77 -29.14 -49.32
C TRP A 322 -0.27 -28.50 -50.62
N ALA A 323 -0.61 -29.08 -51.77
CA ALA A 323 -0.52 -28.40 -53.06
C ALA A 323 -1.66 -27.37 -53.17
N TYR A 324 -1.65 -26.37 -52.28
CA TYR A 324 -2.74 -25.43 -52.07
C TYR A 324 -2.19 -24.01 -51.99
N GLU A 325 -2.61 -23.15 -52.91
CA GLU A 325 -2.44 -21.71 -52.79
C GLU A 325 -3.68 -21.11 -52.14
N ALA A 326 -3.52 -20.47 -50.98
CA ALA A 326 -4.62 -19.82 -50.28
C ALA A 326 -5.32 -18.78 -51.16
N TYR A 327 -6.66 -18.86 -51.24
CA TYR A 327 -7.46 -17.91 -52.01
C TYR A 327 -7.29 -16.49 -51.47
N LYS A 328 -7.46 -15.47 -52.33
CA LYS A 328 -7.37 -14.05 -51.92
C LYS A 328 -8.29 -13.74 -50.72
N ILE A 329 -9.46 -14.37 -50.65
CA ILE A 329 -10.41 -14.20 -49.55
C ILE A 329 -9.90 -14.74 -48.22
N GLU A 330 -9.16 -15.87 -48.22
CA GLU A 330 -8.60 -16.48 -47.02
C GLU A 330 -7.43 -15.67 -46.48
N LYS A 331 -6.58 -15.14 -47.37
CA LYS A 331 -5.50 -14.21 -47.01
C LYS A 331 -6.06 -12.95 -46.35
N PHE A 332 -7.15 -12.41 -46.89
CA PHE A 332 -7.84 -11.25 -46.31
C PHE A 332 -8.43 -11.57 -44.94
N TYR A 333 -9.15 -12.69 -44.81
CA TYR A 333 -9.75 -13.13 -43.54
C TYR A 333 -8.69 -13.34 -42.44
N ILE A 334 -7.60 -14.03 -42.76
CA ILE A 334 -6.50 -14.26 -41.81
C ILE A 334 -5.84 -12.94 -41.40
N GLY A 335 -5.60 -12.04 -42.35
CA GLY A 335 -5.06 -10.71 -42.06
C GLY A 335 -5.98 -9.89 -41.16
N PHE A 336 -7.28 -9.92 -41.41
CA PHE A 336 -8.29 -9.26 -40.58
C PHE A 336 -8.31 -9.82 -39.15
N MET A 337 -8.32 -11.15 -39.01
CA MET A 337 -8.31 -11.81 -37.69
C MET A 337 -7.04 -11.49 -36.89
N ALA A 338 -5.87 -11.44 -37.54
CA ALA A 338 -4.63 -11.04 -36.88
C ALA A 338 -4.71 -9.60 -36.33
N LEU A 339 -5.29 -8.68 -37.10
CA LEU A 339 -5.48 -7.29 -36.68
C LEU A 339 -6.43 -7.18 -35.48
N VAL A 340 -7.53 -7.93 -35.50
CA VAL A 340 -8.47 -8.00 -34.37
C VAL A 340 -7.80 -8.54 -33.10
N ILE A 341 -7.02 -9.61 -33.19
CA ILE A 341 -6.32 -10.19 -32.04
C ILE A 341 -5.30 -9.20 -31.45
N ILE A 342 -4.55 -8.50 -32.29
CA ILE A 342 -3.61 -7.46 -31.85
C ILE A 342 -4.35 -6.33 -31.12
N ALA A 343 -5.49 -5.88 -31.67
CA ALA A 343 -6.30 -4.84 -31.04
C ALA A 343 -6.87 -5.29 -29.68
N VAL A 344 -7.34 -6.53 -29.59
CA VAL A 344 -7.86 -7.13 -28.33
C VAL A 344 -6.75 -7.21 -27.28
N LEU A 345 -5.56 -7.70 -27.62
CA LEU A 345 -4.43 -7.77 -26.69
C LEU A 345 -3.94 -6.38 -26.25
N ALA A 346 -3.89 -5.41 -27.17
CA ALA A 346 -3.53 -4.03 -26.84
C ALA A 346 -4.53 -3.43 -25.85
N PHE A 347 -5.83 -3.73 -26.03
CA PHE A 347 -6.86 -3.27 -25.13
C PHE A 347 -6.83 -3.98 -23.75
N GLU A 348 -6.56 -5.29 -23.71
CA GLU A 348 -6.32 -6.01 -22.46
C GLU A 348 -5.14 -5.39 -21.68
N ILE A 349 -4.03 -5.12 -22.36
CA ILE A 349 -2.84 -4.48 -21.75
C ILE A 349 -3.21 -3.09 -21.20
N TYR A 350 -3.97 -2.29 -21.96
CA TYR A 350 -4.43 -0.98 -21.52
C TYR A 350 -5.30 -1.08 -20.26
N LEU A 351 -6.26 -2.00 -20.22
CA LEU A 351 -7.11 -2.23 -19.05
C LEU A 351 -6.31 -2.74 -17.83
N LEU A 352 -5.27 -3.55 -18.05
CA LEU A 352 -4.45 -4.12 -17.00
C LEU A 352 -3.35 -3.18 -16.50
N ALA A 353 -3.03 -2.10 -17.22
CA ALA A 353 -2.01 -1.12 -16.83
C ALA A 353 -2.28 -0.44 -15.47
N GLN A 354 -3.55 -0.39 -15.05
CA GLN A 354 -3.95 0.12 -13.73
C GLN A 354 -3.84 -0.93 -12.60
N TYR A 355 -3.75 -2.22 -12.93
CA TYR A 355 -3.77 -3.33 -11.97
C TYR A 355 -2.43 -4.07 -11.85
N LEU A 356 -1.63 -4.10 -12.92
CA LEU A 356 -0.30 -4.70 -12.95
C LEU A 356 0.78 -3.63 -13.11
N PRO A 357 1.89 -3.71 -12.34
CA PRO A 357 3.06 -2.88 -12.62
C PRO A 357 3.67 -3.30 -13.97
N ILE A 358 4.36 -2.39 -14.66
CA ILE A 358 4.97 -2.62 -15.98
C ILE A 358 5.77 -3.95 -16.06
N PRO A 359 6.61 -4.32 -15.08
CA PRO A 359 7.33 -5.60 -15.11
C PRO A 359 6.40 -6.82 -15.10
N GLY A 360 5.24 -6.73 -14.43
CA GLY A 360 4.24 -7.80 -14.37
C GLY A 360 3.60 -8.04 -15.74
N ILE A 361 3.28 -6.96 -16.46
CA ILE A 361 2.75 -7.06 -17.84
C ILE A 361 3.78 -7.71 -18.76
N ILE A 362 5.04 -7.25 -18.69
CA ILE A 362 6.13 -7.81 -19.50
C ILE A 362 6.32 -9.31 -19.19
N ALA A 363 6.35 -9.69 -17.91
CA ALA A 363 6.50 -11.08 -17.51
C ALA A 363 5.34 -11.97 -18.01
N SER A 364 4.11 -11.48 -17.94
CA SER A 364 2.93 -12.18 -18.45
C SER A 364 2.96 -12.39 -19.96
N VAL A 365 3.31 -11.35 -20.72
CA VAL A 365 3.43 -11.43 -22.19
C VAL A 365 4.55 -12.40 -22.57
N LEU A 366 5.73 -12.29 -21.95
CA LEU A 366 6.86 -13.18 -22.23
C LEU A 366 6.53 -14.65 -21.90
N SER A 367 5.93 -14.89 -20.74
CA SER A 367 5.46 -16.23 -20.35
C SER A 367 4.46 -16.79 -21.36
N GLY A 368 3.50 -15.97 -21.77
CA GLY A 368 2.50 -16.36 -22.75
C GLY A 368 3.10 -16.67 -24.12
N VAL A 369 4.06 -15.86 -24.59
CA VAL A 369 4.78 -16.09 -25.85
C VAL A 369 5.60 -17.38 -25.77
N LEU A 370 6.35 -17.60 -24.69
CA LEU A 370 7.16 -18.81 -24.49
C LEU A 370 6.31 -20.09 -24.51
N LEU A 371 5.22 -20.08 -23.72
CA LEU A 371 4.29 -21.20 -23.63
C LEU A 371 3.51 -21.39 -24.94
N GLY A 372 3.14 -20.31 -25.62
CA GLY A 372 2.49 -20.36 -26.94
C GLY A 372 3.40 -20.95 -28.01
N VAL A 373 4.69 -20.63 -27.99
CA VAL A 373 5.70 -21.24 -28.90
C VAL A 373 5.90 -22.72 -28.58
N ALA A 374 6.01 -23.09 -27.30
CA ALA A 374 6.10 -24.48 -26.88
C ALA A 374 4.84 -25.28 -27.26
N GLY A 375 3.66 -24.72 -26.99
CA GLY A 375 2.36 -25.30 -27.35
C GLY A 375 2.17 -25.45 -28.86
N SER A 376 2.71 -24.51 -29.65
CA SER A 376 2.69 -24.59 -31.11
C SER A 376 3.44 -25.82 -31.65
N ARG A 377 4.36 -26.42 -30.89
CA ARG A 377 5.01 -27.69 -31.31
C ARG A 377 4.04 -28.87 -31.37
N VAL A 378 2.89 -28.80 -30.70
CA VAL A 378 1.85 -29.84 -30.78
C VAL A 378 1.39 -30.02 -32.24
N PHE A 379 1.39 -28.97 -33.07
CA PHE A 379 1.06 -29.07 -34.50
C PHE A 379 2.06 -29.87 -35.35
N SER A 380 3.21 -30.25 -34.78
CA SER A 380 4.21 -31.12 -35.42
C SER A 380 3.94 -32.62 -35.23
N LEU A 381 2.97 -32.99 -34.38
CA LEU A 381 2.56 -34.38 -34.18
C LEU A 381 1.90 -34.96 -35.43
N ALA A 382 2.12 -36.25 -35.70
CA ALA A 382 1.61 -36.94 -36.89
C ALA A 382 0.09 -36.81 -37.08
N VAL A 383 -0.67 -36.86 -35.97
CA VAL A 383 -2.14 -36.73 -35.95
C VAL A 383 -2.59 -35.35 -36.45
N LEU A 384 -1.90 -34.28 -36.05
CA LEU A 384 -2.24 -32.90 -36.43
C LEU A 384 -1.60 -32.50 -37.76
N LYS A 385 -0.51 -33.19 -38.16
CA LYS A 385 0.18 -32.96 -39.43
C LYS A 385 -0.70 -33.31 -40.64
N GLY A 386 -1.52 -34.35 -40.56
CA GLY A 386 -2.38 -34.80 -41.66
C GLY A 386 -3.75 -34.12 -41.77
N LEU A 387 -4.08 -33.17 -40.89
CA LEU A 387 -5.38 -32.49 -40.92
C LEU A 387 -5.53 -31.59 -42.15
N SER A 388 -6.76 -31.41 -42.62
CA SER A 388 -7.06 -30.53 -43.76
C SER A 388 -7.07 -29.06 -43.38
N HIS A 389 -6.84 -28.17 -44.35
CA HIS A 389 -6.94 -26.71 -44.20
C HIS A 389 -8.27 -26.26 -43.55
N LYS A 390 -9.40 -26.92 -43.84
CA LYS A 390 -10.71 -26.63 -43.22
C LYS A 390 -10.70 -26.85 -41.70
N VAL A 391 -10.00 -27.89 -41.22
CA VAL A 391 -9.87 -28.15 -39.78
C VAL A 391 -8.99 -27.09 -39.12
N TYR A 392 -7.95 -26.62 -39.80
CA TYR A 392 -7.14 -25.49 -39.30
C TYR A 392 -7.93 -24.18 -39.23
N ALA A 393 -8.84 -23.93 -40.17
CA ALA A 393 -9.75 -22.77 -40.09
C ALA A 393 -10.68 -22.86 -38.87
N VAL A 394 -11.18 -24.06 -38.53
CA VAL A 394 -11.95 -24.29 -37.30
C VAL A 394 -11.07 -24.04 -36.06
N LEU A 395 -9.83 -24.52 -36.06
CA LEU A 395 -8.89 -24.28 -34.95
C LEU A 395 -8.58 -22.80 -34.74
N VAL A 396 -8.45 -22.01 -35.81
CA VAL A 396 -8.29 -20.55 -35.71
C VAL A 396 -9.48 -19.94 -34.96
N VAL A 397 -10.71 -20.31 -35.31
CA VAL A 397 -11.91 -19.83 -34.60
C VAL A 397 -11.92 -20.29 -33.15
N VAL A 398 -11.68 -21.58 -32.89
CA VAL A 398 -11.67 -22.14 -31.53
C VAL A 398 -10.63 -21.45 -30.64
N PHE A 399 -9.42 -21.19 -31.14
CA PHE A 399 -8.37 -20.54 -30.36
C PHE A 399 -8.58 -19.03 -30.19
N THR A 400 -9.47 -18.39 -30.96
CA THR A 400 -9.82 -16.98 -30.70
C THR A 400 -10.76 -16.80 -29.52
N VAL A 401 -11.58 -17.81 -29.19
CA VAL A 401 -12.58 -17.74 -28.12
C VAL A 401 -11.96 -17.42 -26.75
N PRO A 402 -10.86 -18.07 -26.32
CA PRO A 402 -10.21 -17.76 -25.03
C PRO A 402 -9.66 -16.33 -24.94
N VAL A 403 -9.21 -15.76 -26.06
CA VAL A 403 -8.69 -14.38 -26.11
C VAL A 403 -9.82 -13.37 -25.87
N VAL A 404 -10.98 -13.59 -26.47
CA VAL A 404 -12.17 -12.75 -26.26
C VAL A 404 -12.73 -12.94 -24.85
N PHE A 405 -12.69 -14.17 -24.32
CA PHE A 405 -13.12 -14.46 -22.96
C PHE A 405 -12.22 -13.78 -21.91
N GLY A 406 -10.91 -13.74 -22.12
CA GLY A 406 -9.96 -13.00 -21.29
C GLY A 406 -10.34 -11.52 -21.17
N LEU A 407 -10.58 -10.87 -22.30
CA LEU A 407 -11.05 -9.48 -22.36
C LEU A 407 -12.36 -9.26 -21.59
N LEU A 408 -13.37 -10.11 -21.83
CA LEU A 408 -14.67 -10.01 -21.14
C LEU A 408 -14.55 -10.21 -19.63
N PHE A 409 -13.69 -11.12 -19.20
CA PHE A 409 -13.43 -11.35 -17.78
C PHE A 409 -12.82 -10.09 -17.13
N ILE A 410 -11.83 -9.46 -17.78
CA ILE A 410 -11.19 -8.23 -17.30
C ILE A 410 -12.21 -7.09 -17.21
N MET A 411 -13.13 -6.98 -18.18
CA MET A 411 -14.18 -5.95 -18.17
C MET A 411 -15.26 -6.16 -17.10
N THR A 412 -15.64 -7.41 -16.83
CA THR A 412 -16.74 -7.74 -15.90
C THR A 412 -16.32 -7.78 -14.44
N HIS A 413 -15.02 -7.88 -14.18
CA HIS A 413 -14.46 -7.90 -12.82
C HIS A 413 -13.48 -6.74 -12.59
N PRO A 414 -13.90 -5.46 -12.74
CA PRO A 414 -13.04 -4.34 -12.42
C PRO A 414 -12.83 -4.29 -10.90
N GLY A 415 -11.65 -4.69 -10.44
CA GLY A 415 -11.23 -4.49 -9.04
C GLY A 415 -11.69 -5.53 -8.02
N VAL A 416 -12.10 -6.75 -8.42
CA VAL A 416 -12.27 -7.87 -7.46
C VAL A 416 -10.93 -8.44 -7.04
#